data_AF-A0A1E4JVT6-F1
#
_entry.id   AF-A0A1E4JVT6-F1
#
_cell.length_a   1.000
_cell.length_b   1.000
_cell.length_c   1.000
_cell.angle_alpha   90.00
_cell.angle_beta   90.00
_cell.angle_gamma   90.00
#
_symmetry.space_group_name_H-M   'P 1'
#
loop_
_entity.id
_entity.type
_entity.pdbx_description
1 polymer ?
#
loop_
_entity_poly.entity_id
_entity_poly.type
_entity_poly.pdbx_seq_one_letter_code
_entity_poly.pdbx_strand_id
1 'polypeptide(L)'
;MLGVVAGVQVKNRVTPLFRFYSAAANDYGDSTSPQMAMAYIISQSQQYVPSGQTIPGYSSFPPPPAGTTALPQPKANVYVLTTEYTPKAGYPALIPLHLMDRSRPFPVGCTPGNPGCNGNNRDLMLVTTTADIEAAHAQGYDLRTIQGYIYAPCVLLEPACIPPGAQKLYRKCKTSVDDCAIFLEFERATFEAAGYTAAYPSGSSMHLGYAYPPTDSDGDGLVDGMEYVIGSNPYSPPGALDATYYPLAGVPTGDPCSGAAAPGCVDKIFANGFQ
;
A
#
# COMPACT_ATOMS: atom_id res chain seq x y z
N MET A 1 19.21 4.50 -6.46
CA MET A 1 18.81 5.71 -7.20
C MET A 1 17.45 5.41 -7.83
N LEU A 2 16.43 6.25 -7.62
CA LEU A 2 15.06 5.93 -8.03
C LEU A 2 14.77 6.19 -9.52
N GLY A 3 15.70 6.81 -10.25
CA GLY A 3 15.54 7.13 -11.68
C GLY A 3 15.69 8.63 -11.94
N VAL A 4 15.65 8.99 -13.22
CA VAL A 4 15.67 10.38 -13.71
C VAL A 4 14.53 10.54 -14.69
N VAL A 5 13.73 11.60 -14.54
CA VAL A 5 12.61 11.90 -15.43
C VAL A 5 12.63 13.38 -15.80
N ALA A 6 12.54 13.67 -17.10
CA ALA A 6 12.72 14.99 -17.68
C ALA A 6 14.04 15.67 -17.22
N GLY A 7 15.11 14.88 -17.08
CA GLY A 7 16.41 15.33 -16.59
C GLY A 7 16.48 15.65 -15.08
N VAL A 8 15.45 15.32 -14.30
CA VAL A 8 15.39 15.56 -12.85
C VAL A 8 15.42 14.23 -12.09
N GLN A 9 16.22 14.17 -11.02
CA GLN A 9 16.27 12.99 -10.17
C GLN A 9 14.95 12.79 -9.45
N VAL A 10 14.37 11.60 -9.60
CA VAL A 10 13.15 11.22 -8.88
C VAL A 10 13.49 10.89 -7.43
N LYS A 11 12.73 11.48 -6.50
CA LYS A 11 12.91 11.25 -5.05
C LYS A 11 11.90 10.30 -4.44
N ASN A 12 10.82 10.00 -5.14
CA ASN A 12 9.78 9.11 -4.65
C ASN A 12 9.26 8.21 -5.78
N ARG A 13 8.71 7.07 -5.43
CA ARG A 13 8.04 6.18 -6.36
C ARG A 13 6.84 5.58 -5.67
N VAL A 14 5.95 5.05 -6.47
CA VAL A 14 4.82 4.28 -5.99
C VAL A 14 5.23 2.81 -5.86
N THR A 15 4.82 2.16 -4.78
CA THR A 15 5.14 0.76 -4.42
C THR A 15 3.85 0.02 -4.08
N PRO A 16 3.63 -1.18 -4.63
CA PRO A 16 2.46 -1.98 -4.26
C PRO A 16 2.53 -2.37 -2.79
N LEU A 17 1.45 -2.12 -2.07
CA LEU A 17 1.25 -2.65 -0.73
C LEU A 17 0.61 -4.03 -0.90
N PHE A 18 1.45 -5.08 -0.88
CA PHE A 18 1.00 -6.45 -1.10
C PHE A 18 0.00 -6.85 -0.02
N ARG A 19 -1.17 -7.29 -0.45
CA ARG A 19 -2.27 -7.66 0.44
C ARG A 19 -2.42 -9.17 0.54
N PHE A 20 -2.71 -9.61 1.74
CA PHE A 20 -2.96 -11.00 2.09
C PHE A 20 -4.20 -11.09 2.96
N TYR A 21 -4.88 -12.22 2.87
CA TYR A 21 -5.94 -12.58 3.80
C TYR A 21 -5.67 -13.96 4.37
N SER A 22 -5.94 -14.11 5.67
CA SER A 22 -5.87 -15.37 6.38
C SER A 22 -7.23 -15.71 6.98
N ALA A 23 -7.83 -16.80 6.51
CA ALA A 23 -9.03 -17.34 7.15
C ALA A 23 -8.74 -17.97 8.52
N ALA A 24 -7.52 -18.46 8.75
CA ALA A 24 -7.13 -19.05 10.03
C ALA A 24 -6.89 -17.99 11.12
N ALA A 25 -6.31 -16.85 10.76
CA ALA A 25 -6.13 -15.71 11.65
C ALA A 25 -7.38 -14.82 11.71
N ASN A 26 -8.25 -14.86 10.70
CA ASN A 26 -9.34 -13.89 10.46
C ASN A 26 -8.81 -12.46 10.26
N ASP A 27 -7.73 -12.32 9.51
CA ASP A 27 -6.95 -11.08 9.45
C ASP A 27 -6.49 -10.74 8.03
N TYR A 28 -6.40 -9.43 7.76
CA TYR A 28 -5.75 -8.88 6.59
C TYR A 28 -4.34 -8.42 6.91
N GLY A 29 -3.37 -8.90 6.12
CA GLY A 29 -1.98 -8.46 6.20
C GLY A 29 -1.58 -7.64 4.98
N ASP A 30 -0.99 -6.47 5.19
CA ASP A 30 -0.50 -5.60 4.12
C ASP A 30 1.01 -5.33 4.32
N SER A 31 1.82 -5.44 3.26
CA SER A 31 3.26 -5.18 3.33
C SER A 31 3.86 -4.76 1.98
N THR A 32 4.79 -3.81 1.97
CA THR A 32 5.60 -3.48 0.77
C THR A 32 6.88 -4.29 0.67
N SER A 33 7.29 -4.97 1.75
CA SER A 33 8.48 -5.84 1.76
C SER A 33 8.15 -7.21 1.12
N PRO A 34 8.87 -7.62 0.05
CA PRO A 34 8.77 -8.97 -0.49
C PRO A 34 9.16 -10.05 0.53
N GLN A 35 10.11 -9.77 1.42
CA GLN A 35 10.56 -10.71 2.46
C GLN A 35 9.46 -10.94 3.50
N MET A 36 8.76 -9.88 3.92
CA MET A 36 7.64 -10.02 4.85
C MET A 36 6.43 -10.67 4.18
N ALA A 37 6.15 -10.35 2.92
CA ALA A 37 5.16 -11.05 2.10
C ALA A 37 5.44 -12.55 2.02
N MET A 38 6.70 -12.95 1.80
CA MET A 38 7.09 -14.36 1.85
C MET A 38 6.87 -14.97 3.23
N ALA A 39 7.19 -14.25 4.31
CA ALA A 39 6.96 -14.72 5.68
C ALA A 39 5.48 -15.02 5.95
N TYR A 40 4.56 -14.23 5.40
CA TYR A 40 3.12 -14.49 5.47
C TYR A 40 2.73 -15.78 4.75
N ILE A 41 3.23 -15.97 3.52
CA ILE A 41 2.91 -17.13 2.67
C ILE A 41 3.43 -18.44 3.28
N ILE A 42 4.65 -18.45 3.81
CA ILE A 42 5.25 -19.67 4.37
C ILE A 42 4.73 -20.01 5.77
N SER A 43 4.03 -19.09 6.44
CA SER A 43 3.48 -19.36 7.77
C SER A 43 2.31 -20.34 7.69
N GLN A 44 2.56 -21.60 8.06
CA GLN A 44 1.57 -22.67 7.94
C GLN A 44 0.42 -22.57 8.94
N SER A 45 0.61 -21.92 10.09
CA SER A 45 -0.43 -21.79 11.11
C SER A 45 -1.47 -20.72 10.76
N GLN A 46 -1.06 -19.65 10.08
CA GLN A 46 -1.98 -18.60 9.63
C GLN A 46 -2.39 -18.74 8.15
N GLN A 47 -1.61 -19.37 7.27
CA GLN A 47 -2.01 -19.64 5.88
C GLN A 47 -2.47 -18.38 5.12
N TYR A 48 -1.68 -17.30 5.16
CA TYR A 48 -2.01 -16.09 4.41
C TYR A 48 -1.90 -16.33 2.89
N VAL A 49 -2.89 -15.86 2.16
CA VAL A 49 -2.96 -15.98 0.69
C VAL A 49 -3.07 -14.58 0.07
N PRO A 50 -2.35 -14.28 -1.04
CA PRO A 50 -2.48 -12.99 -1.71
C PRO A 50 -3.92 -12.65 -2.11
N SER A 51 -4.31 -11.40 -1.90
CA SER A 51 -5.66 -10.88 -2.17
C SER A 51 -5.59 -9.54 -2.91
N GLY A 52 -6.61 -9.25 -3.72
CA GLY A 52 -6.67 -8.05 -4.55
C GLY A 52 -6.31 -8.27 -6.02
N GLN A 53 -5.91 -7.21 -6.71
CA GLN A 53 -5.56 -7.20 -8.12
C GLN A 53 -4.12 -7.65 -8.36
N THR A 54 -3.88 -8.29 -9.49
CA THR A 54 -2.53 -8.65 -9.94
C THR A 54 -1.72 -7.39 -10.25
N ILE A 55 -0.43 -7.41 -9.91
CA ILE A 55 0.46 -6.26 -10.09
C ILE A 55 1.17 -6.38 -11.45
N PRO A 56 1.02 -5.41 -12.37
CA PRO A 56 1.76 -5.38 -13.63
C PRO A 56 3.27 -5.49 -13.41
N GLY A 57 3.94 -6.28 -14.25
CA GLY A 57 5.40 -6.49 -14.15
C GLY A 57 5.87 -7.30 -12.93
N TYR A 58 4.99 -7.73 -12.04
CA TYR A 58 5.33 -8.49 -10.83
C TYR A 58 4.70 -9.90 -10.88
N SER A 59 5.36 -10.82 -11.58
CA SER A 59 4.83 -12.17 -11.87
C SER A 59 4.97 -13.16 -10.71
N SER A 60 5.94 -12.97 -9.81
CA SER A 60 6.18 -13.86 -8.66
C SER A 60 6.92 -13.12 -7.54
N PHE A 61 6.71 -13.54 -6.30
CA PHE A 61 7.62 -13.16 -5.21
C PHE A 61 9.02 -13.75 -5.47
N PRO A 62 10.10 -13.12 -4.96
CA PRO A 62 11.44 -13.67 -5.06
C PRO A 62 11.45 -15.15 -4.66
N PRO A 63 12.04 -16.04 -5.48
CA PRO A 63 11.94 -17.47 -5.23
C PRO A 63 12.66 -17.83 -3.92
N PRO A 64 12.12 -18.78 -3.14
CA PRO A 64 12.89 -19.43 -2.09
C PRO A 64 14.03 -20.26 -2.71
N PRO A 65 14.94 -20.82 -1.89
CA PRO A 65 15.98 -21.73 -2.36
C PRO A 65 15.43 -22.85 -3.26
N ALA A 66 16.27 -23.37 -4.17
CA ALA A 66 15.87 -24.36 -5.16
C ALA A 66 15.10 -25.55 -4.57
N GLY A 67 13.98 -25.93 -5.20
CA GLY A 67 13.12 -27.06 -4.79
C GLY A 67 11.79 -26.67 -4.15
N THR A 68 11.49 -25.38 -3.99
CA THR A 68 10.19 -24.92 -3.49
C THR A 68 9.13 -24.82 -4.58
N THR A 69 7.87 -25.08 -4.20
CA THR A 69 6.67 -24.86 -5.01
C THR A 69 6.59 -23.43 -5.56
N ALA A 70 5.94 -23.27 -6.71
CA ALA A 70 5.66 -21.95 -7.26
C ALA A 70 4.92 -21.10 -6.24
N LEU A 71 5.50 -19.94 -5.90
CA LEU A 71 4.85 -18.99 -5.00
C LEU A 71 3.65 -18.35 -5.69
N PRO A 72 2.57 -18.05 -4.95
CA PRO A 72 1.41 -17.41 -5.52
C PRO A 72 1.78 -16.02 -6.07
N GLN A 73 1.05 -15.59 -7.10
CA GLN A 73 1.27 -14.28 -7.72
C GLN A 73 0.99 -13.16 -6.72
N PRO A 74 1.86 -12.15 -6.61
CA PRO A 74 1.65 -10.97 -5.76
C PRO A 74 0.43 -10.17 -6.18
N LYS A 75 -0.30 -9.65 -5.19
CA LYS A 75 -1.52 -8.87 -5.39
C LYS A 75 -1.55 -7.65 -4.47
N ALA A 76 -2.12 -6.55 -4.96
CA ALA A 76 -2.30 -5.31 -4.22
C ALA A 76 -3.50 -4.52 -4.76
N ASN A 77 -4.22 -3.86 -3.85
CA ASN A 77 -5.27 -2.88 -4.19
C ASN A 77 -4.91 -1.46 -3.74
N VAL A 78 -3.78 -1.32 -3.06
CA VAL A 78 -3.27 -0.06 -2.52
C VAL A 78 -1.82 0.08 -2.95
N TYR A 79 -1.47 1.29 -3.37
CA TYR A 79 -0.12 1.66 -3.72
C TYR A 79 0.30 2.87 -2.90
N VAL A 80 1.43 2.73 -2.20
CA VAL A 80 1.98 3.71 -1.27
C VAL A 80 3.28 4.29 -1.81
N LEU A 81 3.71 5.40 -1.25
CA LEU A 81 4.93 6.09 -1.64
C LEU A 81 6.12 5.50 -0.88
N THR A 82 7.26 5.36 -1.55
CA THR A 82 8.44 4.70 -0.95
C THR A 82 9.19 5.60 0.03
N THR A 83 9.21 6.90 -0.21
CA THR A 83 10.00 7.87 0.57
C THR A 83 9.12 8.96 1.17
N GLU A 84 9.69 9.70 2.11
CA GLU A 84 9.08 10.82 2.82
C GLU A 84 8.95 12.11 1.98
N TYR A 85 9.59 12.15 0.79
CA TYR A 85 9.62 13.35 -0.05
C TYR A 85 8.33 13.50 -0.84
N THR A 86 7.59 14.59 -0.60
CA THR A 86 6.37 14.90 -1.36
C THR A 86 6.72 15.09 -2.83
N PRO A 87 6.06 14.38 -3.77
CA PRO A 87 6.40 14.47 -5.19
C PRO A 87 6.25 15.88 -5.74
N LYS A 88 5.16 16.60 -5.43
CA LYS A 88 4.87 17.90 -6.05
C LYS A 88 4.52 18.96 -5.01
N ALA A 89 4.98 20.19 -5.24
CA ALA A 89 4.52 21.35 -4.48
C ALA A 89 2.99 21.48 -4.52
N GLY A 90 2.39 21.72 -3.34
CA GLY A 90 0.94 21.84 -3.19
C GLY A 90 0.21 20.52 -2.92
N TYR A 91 0.87 19.36 -3.04
CA TYR A 91 0.32 18.11 -2.52
C TYR A 91 0.45 18.05 -1.00
N PRO A 92 -0.43 17.28 -0.32
CA PRO A 92 -0.31 17.07 1.11
C PRO A 92 1.06 16.51 1.49
N ALA A 93 1.52 16.82 2.70
CA ALA A 93 2.72 16.22 3.26
C ALA A 93 2.56 14.69 3.33
N LEU A 94 3.68 13.97 3.23
CA LEU A 94 3.67 12.53 3.38
C LEU A 94 3.79 12.14 4.86
N ILE A 95 3.00 11.14 5.26
CA ILE A 95 3.05 10.56 6.60
C ILE A 95 3.35 9.07 6.52
N PRO A 96 4.15 8.53 7.46
CA PRO A 96 4.52 7.12 7.46
C PRO A 96 3.32 6.23 7.80
N LEU A 97 3.27 5.07 7.14
CA LEU A 97 2.34 4.00 7.42
C LEU A 97 3.07 2.89 8.18
N HIS A 98 2.82 2.78 9.47
CA HIS A 98 3.50 1.86 10.38
C HIS A 98 2.73 0.55 10.51
N LEU A 99 3.46 -0.57 10.46
CA LEU A 99 2.91 -1.89 10.72
C LEU A 99 3.01 -2.24 12.21
N MET A 100 1.84 -2.52 12.79
CA MET A 100 1.64 -3.07 14.11
C MET A 100 1.26 -4.55 13.96
N ASP A 101 1.77 -5.40 14.85
CA ASP A 101 1.53 -6.86 14.82
C ASP A 101 1.26 -7.38 16.24
N ARG A 102 0.25 -8.23 16.38
CA ARG A 102 -0.10 -8.89 17.64
C ARG A 102 -0.54 -10.31 17.38
N SER A 103 -0.10 -11.24 18.22
CA SER A 103 -0.59 -12.62 18.21
C SER A 103 -1.15 -12.98 19.57
N ARG A 104 -2.43 -13.36 19.64
CA ARG A 104 -3.11 -13.78 20.87
C ARG A 104 -4.37 -14.58 20.54
N PRO A 105 -4.80 -15.54 21.37
CA PRO A 105 -6.11 -16.17 21.20
C PRO A 105 -7.26 -15.14 21.24
N PHE A 106 -8.27 -15.36 20.40
CA PHE A 106 -9.47 -14.51 20.36
C PHE A 106 -10.77 -15.34 20.39
N PRO A 107 -11.81 -14.96 21.17
CA PRO A 107 -11.89 -13.80 22.06
C PRO A 107 -10.85 -13.78 23.18
N VAL A 108 -10.50 -12.59 23.69
CA VAL A 108 -9.50 -12.45 24.76
C VAL A 108 -9.91 -13.28 25.98
N GLY A 109 -8.98 -14.12 26.46
CA GLY A 109 -9.22 -15.03 27.58
C GLY A 109 -9.77 -16.40 27.19
N CYS A 110 -10.03 -16.66 25.90
CA CYS A 110 -10.40 -17.99 25.43
C CYS A 110 -9.21 -18.97 25.48
N THR A 111 -9.51 -20.27 25.59
CA THR A 111 -8.50 -21.34 25.57
C THR A 111 -8.43 -21.97 24.18
N PRO A 112 -7.27 -21.95 23.49
CA PRO A 112 -7.10 -22.60 22.19
C PRO A 112 -7.55 -24.07 22.21
N GLY A 113 -8.29 -24.49 21.18
CA GLY A 113 -8.87 -25.84 21.09
C GLY A 113 -10.31 -25.94 21.58
N ASN A 114 -10.80 -24.96 22.36
CA ASN A 114 -12.22 -24.89 22.70
C ASN A 114 -13.06 -24.32 21.54
N PRO A 115 -14.31 -24.78 21.34
CA PRO A 115 -15.21 -24.21 20.34
C PRO A 115 -15.34 -22.69 20.49
N GLY A 116 -15.19 -21.96 19.39
CA GLY A 116 -15.28 -20.50 19.36
C GLY A 116 -14.01 -19.74 19.77
N CYS A 117 -12.91 -20.43 20.09
CA CYS A 117 -11.61 -19.80 20.32
C CYS A 117 -10.72 -19.91 19.10
N ASN A 118 -10.39 -18.78 18.48
CA ASN A 118 -9.34 -18.70 17.47
C ASN A 118 -7.97 -18.66 18.16
N GLY A 119 -7.32 -19.82 18.29
CA GLY A 119 -5.96 -19.92 18.81
C GLY A 119 -4.86 -19.43 17.85
N ASN A 120 -5.17 -19.28 16.56
CA ASN A 120 -4.22 -18.85 15.53
C ASN A 120 -4.35 -17.35 15.21
N ASN A 121 -5.16 -16.63 15.99
CA ASN A 121 -5.43 -15.21 15.78
C ASN A 121 -4.12 -14.41 15.84
N ARG A 122 -3.86 -13.73 14.72
CA ARG A 122 -2.77 -12.80 14.50
C ARG A 122 -3.38 -11.61 13.79
N ASP A 123 -3.06 -10.43 14.27
CA ASP A 123 -3.70 -9.20 13.88
C ASP A 123 -2.63 -8.22 13.41
N LEU A 124 -2.74 -7.84 12.15
CA LEU A 124 -1.83 -6.94 11.45
C LEU A 124 -2.57 -5.64 11.16
N MET A 125 -2.06 -4.54 11.69
CA MET A 125 -2.73 -3.25 11.56
C MET A 125 -1.77 -2.18 11.10
N LEU A 126 -2.23 -1.35 10.16
CA LEU A 126 -1.49 -0.19 9.71
C LEU A 126 -1.98 1.09 10.41
N VAL A 127 -1.05 1.88 10.94
CA VAL A 127 -1.33 3.11 11.68
C VAL A 127 -0.43 4.25 11.22
N THR A 128 -0.87 5.50 11.38
CA THR A 128 -0.12 6.66 10.87
C THR A 128 0.32 7.65 11.95
N THR A 129 -0.36 7.66 13.10
CA THR A 129 -0.09 8.65 14.16
C THR A 129 0.61 8.02 15.36
N THR A 130 1.42 8.81 16.08
CA THR A 130 2.03 8.37 17.33
C THR A 130 0.99 7.94 18.37
N ALA A 131 -0.14 8.66 18.44
CA ALA A 131 -1.24 8.31 19.35
C ALA A 131 -1.83 6.92 19.04
N ASP A 132 -2.00 6.57 17.77
CA ASP A 132 -2.46 5.24 17.38
C ASP A 132 -1.44 4.16 17.70
N ILE A 133 -0.14 4.43 17.51
CA ILE A 133 0.95 3.50 17.85
C ILE A 133 0.96 3.24 19.35
N GLU A 134 0.87 4.28 20.18
CA GLU A 134 0.84 4.16 21.63
C GLU A 134 -0.41 3.40 22.11
N ALA A 135 -1.58 3.70 21.53
CA ALA A 135 -2.81 2.99 21.83
C ALA A 135 -2.74 1.51 21.43
N ALA A 136 -2.16 1.19 20.28
CA ALA A 136 -1.91 -0.19 19.85
C ALA A 136 -0.90 -0.89 20.75
N HIS A 137 0.19 -0.23 21.12
CA HIS A 137 1.15 -0.81 22.04
C HIS A 137 0.51 -1.14 23.40
N ALA A 138 -0.32 -0.24 23.95
CA ALA A 138 -1.07 -0.48 25.18
C ALA A 138 -2.04 -1.68 25.09
N GLN A 139 -2.43 -2.09 23.87
CA GLN A 139 -3.28 -3.25 23.60
C GLN A 139 -2.48 -4.50 23.19
N GLY A 140 -1.15 -4.47 23.35
CA GLY A 140 -0.27 -5.61 23.15
C GLY A 140 0.23 -5.80 21.72
N TYR A 141 0.14 -4.79 20.86
CA TYR A 141 0.83 -4.83 19.55
C TYR A 141 2.28 -4.40 19.69
N ASP A 142 3.12 -5.00 18.84
CA ASP A 142 4.49 -4.55 18.59
C ASP A 142 4.55 -3.70 17.33
N LEU A 143 5.31 -2.60 17.37
CA LEU A 143 5.70 -1.87 16.17
C LEU A 143 6.75 -2.69 15.41
N ARG A 144 6.49 -2.99 14.13
CA ARG A 144 7.41 -3.78 13.29
C ARG A 144 8.29 -2.89 12.42
N THR A 145 7.68 -2.13 11.53
CA THR A 145 8.39 -1.32 10.53
C THR A 145 7.45 -0.30 9.88
N ILE A 146 8.02 0.61 9.08
CA ILE A 146 7.27 1.45 8.15
C ILE A 146 7.07 0.67 6.85
N GLN A 147 5.84 0.64 6.33
CA GLN A 147 5.46 0.03 5.06
C GLN A 147 5.50 1.00 3.89
N GLY A 148 5.71 2.28 4.15
CA GLY A 148 5.78 3.33 3.14
C GLY A 148 5.11 4.59 3.67
N TYR A 149 4.74 5.46 2.75
CA TYR A 149 4.14 6.76 3.05
C TYR A 149 2.85 6.95 2.27
N ILE A 150 1.92 7.66 2.88
CA ILE A 150 0.67 8.08 2.24
C ILE A 150 0.58 9.61 2.32
N TYR A 151 -0.24 10.20 1.45
CA TYR A 151 -0.55 11.62 1.58
C TYR A 151 -1.39 11.83 2.84
N ALA A 152 -1.00 12.80 3.67
CA ALA A 152 -1.77 13.17 4.85
C ALA A 152 -3.19 13.60 4.45
N PRO A 153 -4.19 13.39 5.34
CA PRO A 153 -5.51 13.96 5.16
C PRO A 153 -5.44 15.46 4.88
N CYS A 154 -6.29 15.94 4.00
CA CYS A 154 -6.30 17.35 3.64
C CYS A 154 -6.58 18.25 4.84
N VAL A 155 -5.77 19.30 4.98
CA VAL A 155 -6.08 20.45 5.85
C VAL A 155 -6.81 21.58 5.10
N LEU A 156 -6.77 21.55 3.75
CA LEU A 156 -7.51 22.44 2.86
C LEU A 156 -8.85 21.80 2.45
N LEU A 157 -9.68 22.53 1.69
CA LEU A 157 -10.98 22.05 1.26
C LEU A 157 -10.86 20.86 0.28
N GLU A 158 -11.39 19.70 0.68
CA GLU A 158 -11.63 18.59 -0.23
C GLU A 158 -12.68 18.99 -1.30
N PRO A 159 -12.50 18.59 -2.58
CA PRO A 159 -11.52 17.62 -3.09
C PRO A 159 -10.23 18.23 -3.64
N ALA A 160 -10.06 19.56 -3.63
CA ALA A 160 -9.02 20.26 -4.40
C ALA A 160 -7.58 19.92 -3.98
N CYS A 161 -7.40 19.43 -2.77
CA CYS A 161 -6.11 19.07 -2.16
C CYS A 161 -5.76 17.58 -2.32
N ILE A 162 -6.67 16.75 -2.84
CA ILE A 162 -6.41 15.33 -3.07
C ILE A 162 -5.54 15.21 -4.32
N PRO A 163 -4.36 14.57 -4.25
CA PRO A 163 -3.53 14.36 -5.44
C PRO A 163 -4.32 13.66 -6.56
N PRO A 164 -4.14 14.05 -7.83
CA PRO A 164 -4.79 13.42 -8.96
C PRO A 164 -4.61 11.89 -8.95
N GLY A 165 -5.68 11.14 -9.20
CA GLY A 165 -5.67 9.67 -9.17
C GLY A 165 -5.63 9.03 -7.78
N ALA A 166 -5.35 9.77 -6.70
CA ALA A 166 -5.37 9.23 -5.35
C ALA A 166 -6.81 9.09 -4.82
N GLN A 167 -7.02 8.12 -3.94
CA GLN A 167 -8.29 7.88 -3.25
C GLN A 167 -8.09 7.91 -1.74
N LYS A 168 -9.18 8.18 -1.00
CA LYS A 168 -9.19 8.04 0.46
C LYS A 168 -8.80 6.62 0.84
N LEU A 169 -7.81 6.50 1.72
CA LEU A 169 -7.40 5.27 2.36
C LEU A 169 -8.05 5.21 3.73
N TYR A 170 -8.83 4.16 3.96
CA TYR A 170 -9.48 3.90 5.23
C TYR A 170 -8.72 2.84 6.01
N ARG A 171 -8.80 2.93 7.34
CA ARG A 171 -8.66 1.82 8.28
C ARG A 171 -9.98 1.65 9.00
N LYS A 172 -10.59 0.47 8.86
CA LYS A 172 -11.79 0.11 9.60
C LYS A 172 -11.62 -1.27 10.19
N CYS A 173 -12.27 -1.49 11.33
CA CYS A 173 -12.12 -2.72 12.10
C CYS A 173 -13.44 -3.46 12.24
N LYS A 174 -13.33 -4.78 12.30
CA LYS A 174 -14.40 -5.73 12.58
C LYS A 174 -14.15 -6.32 13.96
N THR A 175 -14.68 -5.65 14.97
CA THR A 175 -14.41 -5.96 16.39
C THR A 175 -14.87 -7.35 16.82
N SER A 176 -15.81 -7.96 16.09
CA SER A 176 -16.29 -9.33 16.37
C SER A 176 -15.27 -10.41 16.07
N VAL A 177 -14.17 -10.10 15.37
CA VAL A 177 -13.08 -11.03 15.05
C VAL A 177 -11.68 -10.48 15.33
N ASP A 178 -11.56 -9.33 16.00
CA ASP A 178 -10.26 -8.68 16.34
C ASP A 178 -9.39 -8.37 15.11
N ASP A 179 -10.00 -7.75 14.09
CA ASP A 179 -9.32 -7.47 12.83
C ASP A 179 -9.55 -6.02 12.36
N CYS A 180 -8.53 -5.43 11.76
CA CYS A 180 -8.53 -4.11 11.15
C CYS A 180 -7.96 -4.18 9.73
N ALA A 181 -8.79 -3.91 8.74
CA ALA A 181 -8.36 -3.85 7.35
C ALA A 181 -8.15 -2.40 6.92
N ILE A 182 -7.19 -2.19 6.01
CA ILE A 182 -7.10 -0.97 5.22
C ILE A 182 -7.65 -1.17 3.82
N PHE A 183 -8.22 -0.14 3.21
CA PHE A 183 -8.74 -0.22 1.84
C PHE A 183 -9.04 1.16 1.26
N LEU A 184 -9.04 1.27 -0.07
CA LEU A 184 -9.38 2.53 -0.75
C LEU A 184 -10.89 2.73 -0.84
N GLU A 185 -11.31 3.96 -1.14
CA GLU A 185 -12.72 4.33 -1.33
C GLU A 185 -13.48 3.38 -2.26
N PHE A 186 -12.87 2.91 -3.35
CA PHE A 186 -13.54 1.98 -4.29
C PHE A 186 -13.94 0.63 -3.65
N GLU A 187 -13.25 0.19 -2.60
CA GLU A 187 -13.55 -1.06 -1.88
C GLU A 187 -14.46 -0.84 -0.67
N ARG A 188 -14.78 0.42 -0.32
CA ARG A 188 -15.42 0.79 0.95
C ARG A 188 -16.73 0.04 1.18
N ALA A 189 -17.60 -0.01 0.17
CA ALA A 189 -18.88 -0.69 0.28
C ALA A 189 -18.72 -2.19 0.56
N THR A 190 -17.72 -2.84 -0.05
CA THR A 190 -17.44 -4.27 0.15
C THR A 190 -16.96 -4.56 1.56
N PHE A 191 -16.01 -3.77 2.09
CA PHE A 191 -15.50 -3.97 3.45
C PHE A 191 -16.53 -3.60 4.52
N GLU A 192 -17.32 -2.54 4.33
CA GLU A 192 -18.41 -2.19 5.25
C GLU A 192 -19.47 -3.31 5.30
N ALA A 193 -19.84 -3.89 4.15
CA ALA A 193 -20.74 -5.04 4.09
C ALA A 193 -20.15 -6.30 4.76
N ALA A 194 -18.82 -6.45 4.76
CA ALA A 194 -18.13 -7.54 5.46
C ALA A 194 -18.01 -7.31 6.99
N GLY A 195 -18.41 -6.13 7.49
CA GLY A 195 -18.46 -5.79 8.91
C GLY A 195 -17.34 -4.86 9.40
N TYR A 196 -16.50 -4.33 8.51
CA TYR A 196 -15.46 -3.36 8.88
C TYR A 196 -16.05 -1.96 8.99
N THR A 197 -16.58 -1.65 10.17
CA THR A 197 -17.33 -0.40 10.41
C THR A 197 -16.83 0.37 11.63
N ALA A 198 -15.98 -0.22 12.47
CA ALA A 198 -15.46 0.42 13.67
C ALA A 198 -14.18 1.20 13.40
N ALA A 199 -14.02 2.31 14.11
CA ALA A 199 -12.76 3.04 14.17
C ALA A 199 -11.78 2.39 15.15
N TYR A 200 -10.50 2.62 14.92
CA TYR A 200 -9.42 2.29 15.84
C TYR A 200 -8.53 3.51 16.06
N PRO A 201 -8.11 3.82 17.30
CA PRO A 201 -8.83 3.51 18.53
C PRO A 201 -10.31 3.95 18.44
N SER A 202 -11.18 3.44 19.32
CA SER A 202 -12.60 3.81 19.27
C SER A 202 -12.80 5.34 19.30
N GLY A 203 -13.63 5.86 18.41
CA GLY A 203 -13.87 7.30 18.24
C GLY A 203 -12.84 8.05 17.38
N SER A 204 -11.79 7.39 16.91
CA SER A 204 -10.78 8.01 16.04
C SER A 204 -11.25 8.13 14.58
N SER A 205 -10.51 8.89 13.78
CA SER A 205 -10.73 8.94 12.33
C SER A 205 -10.48 7.57 11.70
N MET A 206 -11.41 7.12 10.86
CA MET A 206 -11.20 5.95 9.99
C MET A 206 -10.46 6.30 8.70
N HIS A 207 -10.33 7.59 8.37
CA HIS A 207 -9.62 8.07 7.20
C HIS A 207 -8.15 8.32 7.57
N LEU A 208 -7.25 7.50 7.01
CA LEU A 208 -5.81 7.59 7.27
C LEU A 208 -5.11 8.66 6.44
N GLY A 209 -5.60 8.90 5.22
CA GLY A 209 -4.96 9.77 4.22
C GLY A 209 -5.34 9.34 2.81
N TYR A 210 -4.49 9.63 1.82
CA TYR A 210 -4.73 9.23 0.43
C TYR A 210 -3.60 8.37 -0.14
N ALA A 211 -3.97 7.39 -0.95
CA ALA A 211 -3.07 6.47 -1.63
C ALA A 211 -3.60 6.14 -3.03
N TYR A 212 -2.77 5.50 -3.86
CA TYR A 212 -3.11 5.23 -5.25
C TYR A 212 -3.77 3.85 -5.45
N PRO A 213 -4.77 3.72 -6.33
CA PRO A 213 -5.32 2.44 -6.75
C PRO A 213 -4.42 1.72 -7.77
N PRO A 214 -4.65 0.42 -8.04
CA PRO A 214 -4.03 -0.35 -9.13
C PRO A 214 -4.56 0.05 -10.53
N THR A 215 -4.87 1.32 -10.77
CA THR A 215 -5.38 1.76 -12.09
C THR A 215 -4.20 1.98 -13.04
N ASP A 216 -4.32 1.46 -14.26
CA ASP A 216 -3.44 1.70 -15.41
C ASP A 216 -4.38 2.05 -16.58
N SER A 217 -4.52 3.34 -16.82
CA SER A 217 -5.59 3.93 -17.65
C SER A 217 -5.31 3.80 -19.15
N ASP A 218 -4.05 3.77 -19.56
CA ASP A 218 -3.66 3.61 -20.97
C ASP A 218 -3.08 2.21 -21.30
N GLY A 219 -2.91 1.36 -20.29
CA GLY A 219 -2.56 -0.05 -20.43
C GLY A 219 -1.09 -0.28 -20.76
N ASP A 220 -0.22 0.67 -20.43
CA ASP A 220 1.19 0.62 -20.76
C ASP A 220 2.03 -0.16 -19.73
N GLY A 221 1.40 -0.63 -18.65
CA GLY A 221 2.01 -1.43 -17.59
C GLY A 221 2.53 -0.61 -16.42
N LEU A 222 2.37 0.72 -16.44
CA LEU A 222 2.62 1.62 -15.33
C LEU A 222 1.29 2.06 -14.72
N VAL A 223 1.19 2.07 -13.39
CA VAL A 223 -0.05 2.52 -12.75
C VAL A 223 -0.14 4.05 -12.79
N ASP A 224 -1.34 4.61 -12.95
CA ASP A 224 -1.60 6.06 -13.04
C ASP A 224 -0.93 6.81 -11.88
N GLY A 225 -0.99 6.25 -10.68
CA GLY A 225 -0.36 6.84 -9.50
C GLY A 225 1.14 7.03 -9.65
N MET A 226 1.80 6.07 -10.30
CA MET A 226 3.22 6.15 -10.59
C MET A 226 3.49 7.21 -11.65
N GLU A 227 2.68 7.27 -12.71
CA GLU A 227 2.75 8.28 -13.76
C GLU A 227 2.57 9.70 -13.21
N TYR A 228 1.62 9.93 -12.30
CA TYR A 228 1.50 11.21 -11.59
C TYR A 228 2.74 11.54 -10.75
N VAL A 229 3.37 10.53 -10.13
CA VAL A 229 4.59 10.71 -9.32
C VAL A 229 5.83 10.96 -10.17
N ILE A 230 5.88 10.47 -11.41
CA ILE A 230 7.00 10.68 -12.34
C ILE A 230 6.73 11.71 -13.45
N GLY A 231 5.49 12.19 -13.57
CA GLY A 231 5.10 13.34 -14.38
C GLY A 231 4.82 13.00 -15.83
N SER A 232 4.63 11.71 -16.11
CA SER A 232 4.09 11.22 -17.37
C SER A 232 2.56 11.34 -17.40
N ASN A 233 1.95 10.99 -18.53
CA ASN A 233 0.52 11.18 -18.76
C ASN A 233 -0.21 9.83 -18.70
N PRO A 234 -1.09 9.62 -17.70
CA PRO A 234 -1.81 8.36 -17.51
C PRO A 234 -2.82 7.98 -18.59
N TYR A 235 -3.01 8.84 -19.58
CA TYR A 235 -3.95 8.59 -20.67
C TYR A 235 -3.27 8.47 -22.03
N SER A 236 -1.95 8.65 -22.10
CA SER A 236 -1.22 8.58 -23.36
C SER A 236 0.28 8.41 -23.09
N PRO A 237 0.86 7.26 -23.47
CA PRO A 237 2.28 7.06 -23.27
C PRO A 237 3.07 7.97 -24.24
N PRO A 238 4.18 8.58 -23.82
CA PRO A 238 5.10 9.32 -24.69
C PRO A 238 5.92 8.37 -25.59
N GLY A 239 5.26 7.67 -26.53
CA GLY A 239 5.93 6.80 -27.50
C GLY A 239 5.92 5.32 -27.11
N ALA A 240 7.05 4.78 -26.66
CA ALA A 240 7.11 3.40 -26.14
C ALA A 240 6.54 3.34 -24.71
N LEU A 241 6.01 2.18 -24.31
CA LEU A 241 5.35 2.00 -23.00
C LEU A 241 6.23 2.50 -21.84
N ASP A 242 5.73 3.34 -20.94
CA ASP A 242 6.51 3.97 -19.86
C ASP A 242 7.14 2.92 -18.95
N ALA A 243 6.42 1.82 -18.70
CA ALA A 243 6.93 0.68 -17.94
C ALA A 243 8.19 0.03 -18.53
N THR A 244 8.53 0.28 -19.81
CA THR A 244 9.78 -0.19 -20.43
C THR A 244 10.99 0.57 -19.89
N TYR A 245 10.87 1.89 -19.75
CA TYR A 245 11.94 2.76 -19.26
C TYR A 245 11.93 2.87 -17.74
N TYR A 246 10.73 2.84 -17.16
CA TYR A 246 10.49 3.02 -15.74
C TYR A 246 9.57 1.91 -15.21
N PRO A 247 10.07 0.67 -15.09
CA PRO A 247 9.24 -0.44 -14.67
C PRO A 247 8.76 -0.27 -13.22
N LEU A 248 7.49 -0.61 -12.99
CA LEU A 248 6.87 -0.63 -11.65
C LEU A 248 7.64 -1.56 -10.69
N ALA A 249 8.26 -2.62 -11.20
CA ALA A 249 9.15 -3.52 -10.49
C ALA A 249 10.49 -3.61 -11.23
N GLY A 250 11.56 -3.14 -10.60
CA GLY A 250 12.90 -3.15 -11.20
C GLY A 250 13.65 -1.83 -11.06
N VAL A 251 14.73 -1.74 -11.84
CA VAL A 251 15.59 -0.56 -11.93
C VAL A 251 15.21 0.21 -13.19
N PRO A 252 14.94 1.52 -13.11
CA PRO A 252 14.74 2.35 -14.29
C PRO A 252 15.92 2.23 -15.25
N THR A 253 15.62 2.04 -16.53
CA THR A 253 16.60 1.84 -17.61
C THR A 253 16.73 3.08 -18.49
N GLY A 254 15.81 4.04 -18.39
CA GLY A 254 15.81 5.29 -19.14
C GLY A 254 14.89 6.35 -18.54
N ASP A 255 14.87 7.52 -19.20
CA ASP A 255 13.98 8.63 -18.89
C ASP A 255 12.77 8.55 -19.85
N PRO A 256 11.56 8.22 -19.37
CA PRO A 256 10.35 8.12 -20.21
C PRO A 256 9.97 9.47 -20.85
N CYS A 257 10.49 10.57 -20.30
CA CYS A 257 10.29 11.92 -20.81
C CYS A 257 11.46 12.45 -21.67
N SER A 258 12.41 11.59 -22.05
CA SER A 258 13.53 12.00 -22.90
C SER A 258 13.18 11.92 -24.40
N GLY A 259 13.43 13.02 -25.13
CA GLY A 259 13.34 13.07 -26.60
C GLY A 259 12.26 14.01 -27.15
N ALA A 260 12.26 14.21 -28.48
CA ALA A 260 11.34 15.10 -29.19
C ALA A 260 9.88 14.61 -29.22
N ALA A 261 9.63 13.39 -28.73
CA ALA A 261 8.33 12.71 -28.74
C ALA A 261 7.72 12.54 -27.34
N ALA A 262 8.05 13.41 -26.38
CA ALA A 262 7.48 13.41 -25.03
C ALA A 262 6.39 14.49 -24.79
N PRO A 263 5.34 14.63 -25.64
CA PRO A 263 4.28 15.60 -25.40
C PRO A 263 3.38 15.25 -24.21
N GLY A 264 3.55 14.06 -23.61
CA GLY A 264 2.83 13.61 -22.41
C GLY A 264 3.47 14.03 -21.08
N CYS A 265 4.71 14.51 -21.05
CA CYS A 265 5.35 14.87 -19.79
C CYS A 265 5.00 16.31 -19.42
N VAL A 266 4.01 16.46 -18.54
CA VAL A 266 3.29 17.72 -18.34
C VAL A 266 3.84 18.57 -17.20
N ASP A 267 4.63 18.03 -16.26
CA ASP A 267 5.11 18.82 -15.12
C ASP A 267 6.44 18.29 -14.54
N LYS A 268 7.41 19.21 -14.34
CA LYS A 268 8.66 18.90 -13.62
C LYS A 268 8.38 18.79 -12.13
N ILE A 269 8.40 17.57 -11.61
CA ILE A 269 7.98 17.21 -10.24
C ILE A 269 8.86 17.83 -9.16
N PHE A 270 10.16 18.03 -9.41
CA PHE A 270 11.08 18.65 -8.45
C PHE A 270 11.78 19.88 -9.03
N ALA A 271 11.00 20.88 -9.48
CA ALA A 271 11.52 22.09 -10.14
C ALA A 271 12.63 22.84 -9.37
N ASN A 272 12.80 22.60 -8.06
CA ASN A 272 13.83 23.22 -7.24
C ASN A 272 14.72 22.25 -6.44
N GLY A 273 14.69 20.93 -6.69
CA GLY A 273 15.66 19.97 -6.14
C GLY A 273 15.70 19.79 -4.60
N PHE A 274 14.98 20.60 -3.82
CA PHE A 274 14.98 20.59 -2.35
C PHE A 274 13.62 20.23 -1.71
N GLN A 275 12.58 20.03 -2.53
CA GLN A 275 11.29 19.48 -2.09
C GLN A 275 11.34 17.97 -2.05
#